data_AF-A0A4Q3TS58-F1
#
_entry.id   AF-A0A4Q3TS58-F1
#
_cell.length_a   1.000
_cell.length_b   1.000
_cell.length_c   1.000
_cell.angle_alpha   90.00
_cell.angle_beta   90.00
_cell.angle_gamma   90.00
#
_symmetry.space_group_name_H-M   'P 1'
#
loop_
_entity.id
_entity.type
_entity.pdbx_description
1 polymer ?
#
loop_
_entity_poly.entity_id
_entity_poly.type
_entity_poly.pdbx_seq_one_letter_code
_entity_poly.pdbx_strand_id
1 'polypeptide(L)' 'TCHDMLTVLKTVDQDLLKATVAGERFQEYFFANAKDEAIIARLRELTAN' A
#
# COMPACT_ATOMS: atom_id res chain seq x y z
N THR A 1 -5.70 -18.45 -10.70
CA THR A 1 -4.29 -18.11 -10.49
C THR A 1 -4.23 -16.84 -9.66
N CYS A 2 -3.68 -16.90 -8.44
CA CYS A 2 -3.48 -15.70 -7.62
C CYS A 2 -2.39 -14.86 -8.30
N HIS A 3 -2.74 -13.67 -8.76
CA HIS A 3 -1.73 -12.68 -9.15
C HIS A 3 -1.01 -12.23 -7.88
N ASP A 4 0.31 -12.08 -7.96
CA ASP A 4 1.10 -11.50 -6.87
C ASP A 4 0.47 -10.20 -6.41
N MET A 5 0.32 -10.05 -5.10
CA MET A 5 -0.34 -8.90 -4.49
C MET A 5 0.36 -7.60 -4.89
N LEU A 6 1.68 -7.64 -5.13
CA LEU A 6 2.49 -6.57 -5.71
C LEU A 6 2.07 -6.15 -7.11
N THR A 7 1.74 -7.12 -7.97
CA THR A 7 1.26 -6.86 -9.32
C THR A 7 -0.11 -6.20 -9.26
N VAL A 8 -1.00 -6.73 -8.41
CA VAL A 8 -2.33 -6.14 -8.19
C VAL A 8 -2.23 -4.70 -7.68
N LEU A 9 -1.35 -4.44 -6.70
CA LEU A 9 -1.10 -3.09 -6.16
C LEU A 9 -0.56 -2.12 -7.21
N LYS A 10 0.14 -2.60 -8.25
CA LYS A 10 0.64 -1.78 -9.37
C LYS A 10 -0.39 -1.57 -10.47
N THR A 11 -1.30 -2.53 -10.68
CA THR A 11 -2.31 -2.47 -11.75
C THR A 11 -3.63 -1.84 -11.30
N VAL A 12 -3.93 -1.86 -10.00
CA VAL A 12 -5.13 -1.24 -9.45
C VAL A 12 -5.02 0.29 -9.52
N ASP A 13 -6.18 0.96 -9.56
CA ASP A 13 -6.27 2.40 -9.50
C ASP A 13 -5.52 2.97 -8.28
N GLN A 14 -4.58 3.88 -8.54
CA GLN A 14 -3.68 4.42 -7.52
C GLN A 14 -4.37 5.47 -6.65
N ASP A 15 -5.39 6.17 -7.14
CA ASP A 15 -6.17 7.11 -6.37
C ASP A 15 -7.12 6.37 -5.42
N LEU A 16 -7.71 5.27 -5.87
CA LEU A 16 -8.45 4.35 -5.01
C LEU A 16 -7.54 3.78 -3.91
N LEU A 17 -6.36 3.29 -4.30
CA LEU A 17 -5.40 2.74 -3.34
C LEU A 17 -4.98 3.81 -2.32
N LYS A 18 -4.65 5.03 -2.76
CA LYS A 18 -4.36 6.17 -1.86
C LYS A 18 -5.51 6.44 -0.91
N ALA A 19 -6.75 6.52 -1.39
CA ALA A 19 -7.92 6.77 -0.56
C ALA A 19 -8.11 5.69 0.52
N THR A 20 -7.84 4.41 0.19
CA THR A 20 -7.92 3.32 1.17
C THR A 20 -6.83 3.36 2.24
N VAL A 21 -5.65 3.91 1.92
CA VAL A 21 -4.51 3.99 2.85
C VAL A 21 -4.35 5.37 3.49
N ALA A 22 -5.21 6.33 3.12
CA ALA A 22 -5.25 7.69 3.66
C ALA A 22 -5.89 7.79 5.05
N GLY A 23 -6.32 6.68 5.65
CA GLY A 23 -6.81 6.67 7.02
C GLY A 23 -5.70 7.02 8.01
N GLU A 24 -5.97 7.93 8.96
CA GLU A 24 -4.98 8.45 9.92
C GLU A 24 -4.25 7.36 10.72
N ARG A 25 -4.92 6.22 10.96
CA ARG A 25 -4.34 5.08 11.69
C ARG A 25 -3.83 3.95 10.80
N PHE A 26 -4.11 4.01 9.49
CA PHE A 26 -3.70 2.95 8.57
C PHE A 26 -2.18 2.84 8.56
N GLN A 27 -1.48 3.97 8.40
CA GLN A 27 -0.02 4.00 8.35
C GLN A 27 0.61 3.49 9.65
N GLU A 28 0.08 3.89 10.81
CA GLU A 28 0.57 3.46 12.12
C GLU A 28 0.47 1.93 12.27
N TYR A 29 -0.71 1.35 12.04
CA TYR A 29 -0.93 -0.08 12.21
C TYR A 29 -0.29 -0.93 11.11
N PHE A 30 -0.33 -0.44 9.86
CA PHE A 30 0.19 -1.16 8.71
C PHE A 30 1.73 -1.16 8.73
N PHE A 31 2.38 0.01 8.83
CA PHE A 31 3.84 0.05 8.83
C PHE A 31 4.47 -0.56 10.07
N ALA A 32 3.78 -0.57 11.22
CA ALA A 32 4.28 -1.25 12.43
C ALA A 32 4.28 -2.78 12.31
N ASN A 33 3.42 -3.37 11.48
CA ASN A 33 3.24 -4.83 11.39
C ASN A 33 3.60 -5.43 10.02
N ALA A 34 3.76 -4.60 9.00
CA ALA A 34 4.10 -5.05 7.66
C ALA A 34 5.51 -5.64 7.64
N LYS A 35 5.63 -6.84 7.05
CA LYS A 35 6.90 -7.57 6.89
C LYS A 35 7.43 -7.52 5.46
N ASP A 36 6.59 -7.08 4.53
CA ASP A 36 6.89 -7.07 3.11
C ASP A 36 7.42 -5.69 2.71
N GLU A 37 8.74 -5.60 2.55
CA GLU A 37 9.43 -4.35 2.24
C GLU A 37 8.97 -3.75 0.90
N ALA A 38 8.62 -4.59 -0.08
CA ALA A 38 8.19 -4.12 -1.38
C ALA A 38 6.80 -3.46 -1.33
N ILE A 39 5.89 -3.99 -0.50
CA ILE A 39 4.58 -3.39 -0.25
C ILE A 39 4.74 -2.10 0.57
N ILE A 40 5.60 -2.11 1.61
CA ILE A 40 5.88 -0.91 2.41
C ILE A 40 6.42 0.21 1.53
N ALA A 41 7.42 -0.08 0.70
CA ALA A 41 8.01 0.90 -0.22
C ALA A 41 6.95 1.48 -1.15
N ARG A 42 6.09 0.62 -1.73
CA ARG A 42 5.04 1.11 -2.62
C ARG A 42 3.99 1.99 -1.93
N LEU A 43 3.60 1.64 -0.70
CA LEU A 43 2.64 2.43 0.05
C LEU A 43 3.24 3.75 0.54
N ARG A 44 4.53 3.76 0.93
CA ARG A 44 5.25 4.99 1.27
C ARG A 44 5.32 5.95 0.09
N GLU A 45 5.67 5.45 -1.11
CA GLU A 45 5.66 6.27 -2.34
C GLU A 45 4.29 6.90 -2.61
N LEU A 46 3.20 6.19 -2.31
CA LEU A 46 1.85 6.70 -2.52
C LEU A 46 1.45 7.78 -1.51
N THR A 47 1.94 7.71 -0.28
CA THR A 47 1.58 8.62 0.81
C THR A 47 2.55 9.78 1.01
N ALA A 48 3.71 9.77 0.35
CA ALA A 48 4.77 10.78 0.51
C ALA A 48 4.57 12.05 -0.35
N ASN A 49 3.35 12.32 -0.84
CA ASN A 49 3.07 13.39 -1.80
C ASN A 49 1.94 14.32 -1.37
#